data_AF-A0A401KVJ5-F1
#
_entry.id   AF-A0A401KVJ5-F1
#
_cell.length_a   1.000
_cell.length_b   1.000
_cell.length_c   1.000
_cell.angle_alpha   90.00
_cell.angle_beta   90.00
_cell.angle_gamma   90.00
#
_symmetry.space_group_name_H-M   'P 1'
#
loop_
_entity.id
_entity.type
_entity.pdbx_description
1 polymer ?
#
loop_
_entity_poly.entity_id
_entity_poly.type
_entity_poly.pdbx_seq_one_letter_code
_entity_poly.pdbx_strand_id
1 'polypeptide(L)'
;MEAAGLVNNFPCLVIRGICDYADSHKNKNWQPSAAGVAAAYAKELLSVIPPGHVERTKPMRRNAPRKTFMVPFQRNGNFAGRDSIMSELDRRYDTAAFERYLGIALVGNKGIGKTYIALEYAYRSQQHMPWLSVFWIYASSISRYRRSYQDLADRLDLPGKDDPAVDIVELVSDWLTDEENGPWLMILDNVKNVGLSQETGLPVLLEDDVTEKIPIFSLSPEAKHGSLLVTSRNLEAAMCIVGSAENIVHVQQMDEGPKSLLDNGRNLLANLDLNSPKDGRTPLSWAAEAGIVPVVKLLLATGKVDVDTRDSHYGRTPLSWAAGAGHAEIVQLLLETNKVDINSVDYQNRPPLTWALFNSLERMKPVVKLLLATGRADLNIRDESSDRTALSWVCGGGHLEIVKWLLETGKADVNTIEKYHGRTPLSWTAFDRHQEIMKVLIATGQADLEARDREEGRTVLSWAAGNGLEAGVRALLETGKVDVNSKDRNRRTPLFWALSNGHQNTALLLEEALSG
;
A
#
# COMPACT_ATOMS: atom_id res chain seq x y z
N MET A 1 -6.16 -21.89 -16.17
CA MET A 1 -6.96 -21.87 -17.41
C MET A 1 -7.76 -23.18 -17.54
N GLU A 2 -8.64 -23.53 -16.57
CA GLU A 2 -9.46 -24.76 -16.63
C GLU A 2 -10.86 -24.59 -16.00
N ALA A 3 -11.56 -23.48 -16.29
CA ALA A 3 -13.00 -23.40 -16.01
C ALA A 3 -13.70 -22.30 -16.83
N ALA A 4 -13.41 -22.26 -18.14
CA ALA A 4 -14.17 -21.40 -19.07
C ALA A 4 -15.59 -21.97 -19.35
N GLY A 5 -15.83 -23.27 -19.11
CA GLY A 5 -17.10 -23.94 -19.44
C GLY A 5 -18.21 -23.88 -18.38
N LEU A 6 -17.95 -23.39 -17.17
CA LEU A 6 -18.93 -23.43 -16.05
C LEU A 6 -19.54 -22.07 -15.68
N VAL A 7 -19.14 -20.99 -16.37
CA VAL A 7 -19.65 -19.62 -16.18
C VAL A 7 -21.18 -19.52 -16.33
N ASN A 8 -21.78 -20.41 -17.12
CA ASN A 8 -23.21 -20.36 -17.42
C ASN A 8 -24.11 -21.09 -16.41
N ASN A 9 -23.56 -21.80 -15.42
CA ASN A 9 -24.34 -22.74 -14.59
C ASN A 9 -24.45 -22.37 -13.10
N PHE A 10 -23.69 -21.42 -12.55
CA PHE A 10 -23.80 -21.03 -11.12
C PHE A 10 -23.69 -19.52 -10.88
N PRO A 11 -24.67 -18.88 -10.22
CA PRO A 11 -24.63 -17.46 -9.88
C PRO A 11 -23.92 -17.24 -8.54
N CYS A 12 -22.61 -17.49 -8.45
CA CYS A 12 -21.82 -17.09 -7.27
C CYS A 12 -20.38 -16.71 -7.66
N LEU A 13 -20.16 -15.44 -7.97
CA LEU A 13 -18.87 -14.86 -8.41
C LEU A 13 -17.78 -14.85 -7.30
N VAL A 14 -18.18 -14.97 -6.03
CA VAL A 14 -17.34 -14.62 -4.87
C VAL A 14 -16.35 -15.72 -4.49
N ILE A 15 -16.68 -17.01 -4.69
CA ILE A 15 -15.82 -18.11 -4.23
C ILE A 15 -14.60 -18.30 -5.15
N ARG A 16 -14.75 -18.06 -6.46
CA ARG A 16 -13.70 -18.32 -7.46
C ARG A 16 -12.58 -17.28 -7.46
N GLY A 17 -12.90 -15.99 -7.29
CA GLY A 17 -11.88 -14.92 -7.19
C GLY A 17 -11.00 -15.05 -5.95
N ILE A 18 -11.52 -15.70 -4.90
CA ILE A 18 -10.77 -15.96 -3.67
C ILE A 18 -9.82 -17.16 -3.83
N CYS A 19 -10.20 -18.19 -4.61
CA CYS A 19 -9.33 -19.32 -4.94
C CYS A 19 -8.16 -18.92 -5.85
N ASP A 20 -8.34 -18.00 -6.80
CA ASP A 20 -7.25 -17.52 -7.68
C ASP A 20 -6.15 -16.77 -6.89
N TYR A 21 -6.50 -16.10 -5.78
CA TYR A 21 -5.52 -15.43 -4.92
C TYR A 21 -4.65 -16.41 -4.13
N ALA A 22 -5.12 -17.66 -3.95
CA ALA A 22 -4.36 -18.72 -3.31
C ALA A 22 -3.33 -19.39 -4.26
N ASP A 23 -3.43 -19.16 -5.58
CA ASP A 23 -2.69 -19.92 -6.59
C ASP A 23 -1.53 -19.15 -7.26
N SER A 24 -1.37 -17.84 -7.01
CA SER A 24 -0.33 -17.04 -7.69
C SER A 24 1.01 -16.98 -6.95
N HIS A 25 1.96 -17.84 -7.35
CA HIS A 25 3.44 -17.76 -7.38
C HIS A 25 4.29 -16.78 -6.53
N LYS A 26 3.82 -16.17 -5.45
CA LYS A 26 4.65 -15.33 -4.57
C LYS A 26 4.35 -15.58 -3.09
N ASN A 27 5.15 -16.49 -2.51
CA ASN A 27 5.37 -16.73 -1.08
C ASN A 27 4.43 -17.75 -0.38
N LYS A 28 5.02 -18.83 0.16
CA LYS A 28 4.32 -20.05 0.64
C LYS A 28 3.77 -19.95 2.08
N ASN A 29 4.17 -18.94 2.85
CA ASN A 29 3.89 -18.88 4.30
C ASN A 29 2.44 -18.44 4.63
N TRP A 30 1.71 -17.83 3.70
CA TRP A 30 0.42 -17.17 3.95
C TRP A 30 -0.77 -17.88 3.29
N GLN A 31 -0.50 -18.87 2.43
CA GLN A 31 -1.51 -19.66 1.73
C GLN A 31 -2.51 -20.36 2.67
N PRO A 32 -2.09 -21.00 3.79
CA PRO A 32 -3.04 -21.64 4.71
C PRO A 32 -3.99 -20.63 5.36
N SER A 33 -3.50 -19.43 5.68
CA SER A 33 -4.29 -18.35 6.26
C SER A 33 -5.26 -17.73 5.26
N ALA A 34 -4.81 -17.46 4.03
CA ALA A 34 -5.66 -16.96 2.96
C ALA A 34 -6.78 -17.96 2.59
N ALA A 35 -6.44 -19.25 2.50
CA ALA A 35 -7.42 -20.33 2.29
C ALA A 35 -8.39 -20.49 3.47
N GLY A 36 -7.91 -20.29 4.71
CA GLY A 36 -8.76 -20.28 5.90
C GLY A 36 -9.77 -19.13 5.92
N VAL A 37 -9.33 -17.91 5.57
CA VAL A 37 -10.19 -16.72 5.48
C VAL A 37 -11.21 -16.86 4.34
N ALA A 38 -10.78 -17.41 3.21
CA ALA A 38 -11.65 -17.74 2.09
C ALA A 38 -12.80 -18.70 2.48
N ALA A 39 -12.45 -19.79 3.17
CA ALA A 39 -13.40 -20.80 3.61
C ALA A 39 -14.36 -20.24 4.67
N ALA A 40 -13.87 -19.43 5.61
CA ALA A 40 -14.69 -18.78 6.62
C ALA A 40 -15.70 -17.80 5.99
N TYR A 41 -15.27 -17.00 5.02
CA TYR A 41 -16.14 -16.05 4.31
C TYR A 41 -17.19 -16.77 3.45
N ALA A 42 -16.80 -17.84 2.75
CA ALA A 42 -17.73 -18.66 1.99
C ALA A 42 -18.78 -19.33 2.88
N LYS A 43 -18.38 -19.83 4.06
CA LYS A 43 -19.29 -20.39 5.07
C LYS A 43 -20.30 -19.36 5.57
N GLU A 44 -19.85 -18.16 5.93
CA GLU A 44 -20.71 -17.04 6.31
C GLU A 44 -21.69 -16.67 5.19
N LEU A 45 -21.20 -16.48 3.96
CA LEU A 45 -22.02 -16.11 2.80
C LEU A 45 -23.13 -17.14 2.51
N LEU A 46 -22.80 -18.44 2.59
CA LEU A 46 -23.77 -19.54 2.44
C LEU A 46 -24.77 -19.65 3.60
N SER A 47 -24.47 -19.04 4.74
CA SER A 47 -25.38 -18.96 5.89
C SER A 47 -26.43 -17.85 5.70
N VAL A 48 -26.12 -16.82 4.90
CA VAL A 48 -27.01 -15.66 4.66
C VAL A 48 -27.83 -15.78 3.37
N ILE A 49 -27.48 -16.71 2.47
CA ILE A 49 -28.22 -16.95 1.21
C ILE A 49 -28.93 -18.31 1.30
N PRO A 50 -30.25 -18.35 1.60
CA PRO A 50 -30.99 -19.60 1.68
C PRO A 50 -31.04 -20.30 0.31
N PRO A 51 -30.93 -21.63 0.22
CA PRO A 51 -30.97 -22.37 -1.05
C PRO A 51 -32.17 -22.02 -1.93
N GLY A 52 -33.33 -21.78 -1.31
CA GLY A 52 -34.56 -21.39 -2.00
C GLY A 52 -34.57 -19.98 -2.63
N HIS A 53 -33.56 -19.14 -2.39
CA HIS A 53 -33.35 -17.88 -3.12
C HIS A 53 -32.55 -18.08 -4.41
N VAL A 54 -31.67 -19.10 -4.44
CA VAL A 54 -30.86 -19.48 -5.62
C VAL A 54 -31.72 -20.24 -6.64
N GLU A 55 -32.69 -21.02 -6.19
CA GLU A 55 -33.65 -21.70 -7.08
C GLU A 55 -34.68 -20.74 -7.70
N ARG A 56 -34.91 -19.57 -7.08
CA ARG A 56 -35.84 -18.54 -7.57
C ARG A 56 -35.24 -17.59 -8.59
N THR A 57 -33.91 -17.56 -8.74
CA THR A 57 -33.26 -16.86 -9.85
C THR A 57 -33.54 -17.60 -11.15
N LYS A 58 -34.55 -17.13 -11.91
CA LYS A 58 -34.94 -17.76 -13.18
C LYS A 58 -33.77 -17.75 -14.18
N PRO A 59 -33.52 -18.86 -14.91
CA PRO A 59 -32.66 -18.83 -16.07
C PRO A 59 -33.25 -17.88 -17.11
N MET A 60 -32.44 -16.94 -17.59
CA MET A 60 -32.88 -15.95 -18.56
C MET A 60 -33.25 -16.65 -19.88
N ARG A 61 -34.54 -16.71 -20.22
CA ARG A 61 -34.99 -17.17 -21.55
C ARG A 61 -34.55 -16.16 -22.60
N ARG A 62 -33.87 -16.66 -23.64
CA ARG A 62 -33.59 -15.96 -24.90
C ARG A 62 -34.92 -15.65 -25.60
N ASN A 63 -35.20 -14.37 -25.86
CA ASN A 63 -36.04 -13.85 -26.96
C ASN A 63 -36.18 -12.31 -26.81
N ALA A 64 -35.19 -11.57 -27.31
CA ALA A 64 -35.17 -10.13 -27.62
C ALA A 64 -33.79 -9.81 -28.26
N PRO A 65 -33.66 -8.79 -29.13
CA PRO A 65 -32.47 -8.57 -29.97
C PRO A 65 -31.18 -8.45 -29.16
N ARG A 66 -30.05 -8.85 -29.76
CA ARG A 66 -28.74 -9.04 -29.10
C ARG A 66 -28.39 -7.83 -28.21
N LYS A 67 -28.49 -8.01 -26.88
CA LYS A 67 -27.98 -7.06 -25.88
C LYS A 67 -26.47 -7.19 -25.81
N THR A 68 -25.73 -6.28 -26.44
CA THR A 68 -24.27 -6.23 -26.32
C THR A 68 -23.86 -5.18 -25.30
N PHE A 69 -23.52 -5.62 -24.09
CA PHE A 69 -22.72 -4.82 -23.15
C PHE A 69 -21.26 -5.30 -23.22
N MET A 70 -20.29 -4.39 -23.26
CA MET A 70 -19.06 -4.47 -22.46
C MET A 70 -18.23 -3.18 -22.57
N VAL A 71 -18.26 -2.36 -21.51
CA VAL A 71 -17.09 -1.58 -21.08
C VAL A 71 -16.32 -2.46 -20.09
N PRO A 72 -14.99 -2.62 -20.20
CA PRO A 72 -14.21 -3.37 -19.22
C PRO A 72 -13.97 -2.48 -17.99
N PHE A 73 -15.00 -2.19 -17.19
CA PHE A 73 -14.78 -1.54 -15.91
C PHE A 73 -15.90 -1.84 -14.91
N GLN A 74 -15.55 -2.52 -13.81
CA GLN A 74 -16.37 -2.45 -12.59
C GLN A 74 -16.19 -1.05 -12.01
N ARG A 75 -17.30 -0.39 -11.62
CA ARG A 75 -17.27 0.88 -10.91
C ARG A 75 -16.45 0.71 -9.62
N ASN A 76 -15.18 1.11 -9.62
CA ASN A 76 -14.45 1.32 -8.39
C ASN A 76 -15.08 2.53 -7.70
N GLY A 77 -15.50 2.39 -6.44
CA GLY A 77 -16.24 3.39 -5.65
C GLY A 77 -15.54 4.74 -5.41
N ASN A 78 -14.41 5.00 -6.07
CA ASN A 78 -13.65 6.25 -6.05
C ASN A 78 -13.82 7.10 -7.32
N PHE A 79 -14.77 6.75 -8.21
CA PHE A 79 -15.07 7.52 -9.41
C PHE A 79 -15.87 8.78 -9.05
N ALA A 80 -15.25 9.95 -9.21
CA ALA A 80 -15.91 11.25 -9.10
C ALA A 80 -15.43 12.15 -10.25
N GLY A 81 -16.21 12.18 -11.34
CA GLY A 81 -16.07 13.17 -12.41
C GLY A 81 -16.34 14.59 -11.91
N ARG A 82 -15.93 15.61 -12.68
CA ARG A 82 -16.33 17.00 -12.41
C ARG A 82 -17.78 17.16 -12.84
N ASP A 83 -18.72 17.29 -11.91
CA ASP A 83 -20.15 17.42 -12.25
C ASP A 83 -20.43 18.60 -13.19
N SER A 84 -19.63 19.67 -13.13
CA SER A 84 -19.70 20.78 -14.09
C SER A 84 -19.40 20.35 -15.54
N ILE A 85 -18.49 19.40 -15.74
CA ILE A 85 -18.20 18.83 -17.07
C ILE A 85 -19.30 17.84 -17.46
N MET A 86 -19.84 17.06 -16.51
CA MET A 86 -20.96 16.17 -16.79
C MET A 86 -22.20 16.94 -17.22
N SER A 87 -22.56 18.01 -16.49
CA SER A 87 -23.67 18.89 -16.88
C SER A 87 -23.44 19.55 -18.23
N GLU A 88 -22.19 19.86 -18.59
CA GLU A 88 -21.88 20.42 -19.90
C GLU A 88 -21.98 19.37 -21.01
N LEU A 89 -21.59 18.12 -20.74
CA LEU A 89 -21.82 17.00 -21.64
C LEU A 89 -23.31 16.74 -21.82
N ASP A 90 -24.09 16.66 -20.74
CA ASP A 90 -25.55 16.50 -20.76
C ASP A 90 -26.24 17.66 -21.49
N ARG A 91 -25.75 18.89 -21.33
CA ARG A 91 -26.30 20.06 -22.04
C ARG A 91 -26.05 20.01 -23.54
N ARG A 92 -24.90 19.46 -23.97
CA ARG A 92 -24.53 19.35 -25.38
C ARG A 92 -25.11 18.09 -26.03
N TYR A 93 -25.25 17.01 -25.26
CA TYR A 93 -25.91 15.76 -25.68
C TYR A 93 -27.42 15.86 -25.48
N ASP A 94 -28.17 16.01 -26.56
CA ASP A 94 -29.62 15.91 -26.49
C ASP A 94 -30.07 14.43 -26.50
N THR A 95 -30.43 13.95 -25.31
CA THR A 95 -30.93 12.58 -25.08
C THR A 95 -32.22 12.24 -25.83
N ALA A 96 -32.99 13.23 -26.26
CA ALA A 96 -34.22 13.04 -27.03
C ALA A 96 -33.96 12.95 -28.55
N ALA A 97 -32.73 13.22 -29.00
CA ALA A 97 -32.39 13.45 -30.40
C ALA A 97 -31.42 12.42 -31.00
N PHE A 98 -31.45 11.16 -30.55
CA PHE A 98 -30.75 10.03 -31.21
C PHE A 98 -31.24 9.75 -32.65
N GLU A 99 -31.91 10.70 -33.30
CA GLU A 99 -32.16 10.75 -34.74
C GLU A 99 -31.07 11.53 -35.50
N ARG A 100 -30.05 12.06 -34.80
CA ARG A 100 -28.91 12.76 -35.40
C ARG A 100 -27.58 12.31 -34.80
N TYR A 101 -26.59 12.19 -35.68
CA TYR A 101 -25.19 12.02 -35.28
C TYR A 101 -24.67 13.23 -34.51
N LEU A 102 -24.07 13.00 -33.34
CA LEU A 102 -23.42 14.04 -32.54
C LEU A 102 -22.03 13.61 -32.07
N GLY A 103 -21.01 14.40 -32.43
CA GLY A 103 -19.64 14.24 -31.96
C GLY A 103 -19.26 15.29 -30.92
N ILE A 104 -18.73 14.88 -29.77
CA ILE A 104 -18.19 15.75 -28.72
C ILE A 104 -16.74 15.36 -28.44
N ALA A 105 -15.84 16.35 -28.29
CA ALA A 105 -14.44 16.11 -27.99
C ALA A 105 -14.04 16.66 -26.62
N LEU A 106 -13.43 15.81 -25.80
CA LEU A 106 -12.70 16.19 -24.60
C LEU A 106 -11.23 16.47 -24.95
N VAL A 107 -10.80 17.72 -24.81
CA VAL A 107 -9.43 18.15 -25.17
C VAL A 107 -8.69 18.68 -23.95
N GLY A 108 -7.45 18.26 -23.74
CA GLY A 108 -6.65 18.74 -22.61
C GLY A 108 -5.18 18.33 -22.68
N ASN A 109 -4.31 19.21 -22.19
CA ASN A 109 -2.87 19.17 -22.47
C ASN A 109 -2.10 18.06 -21.72
N LYS A 110 -2.50 17.65 -20.50
CA LYS A 110 -1.88 16.58 -19.68
C LYS A 110 -2.86 15.95 -18.66
N GLY A 111 -2.59 14.72 -18.20
CA GLY A 111 -3.26 14.06 -17.05
C GLY A 111 -4.24 12.91 -17.39
N ILE A 112 -4.64 12.17 -16.33
CA ILE A 112 -5.49 10.97 -16.34
C ILE A 112 -7.00 11.28 -16.53
N GLY A 113 -7.43 12.55 -16.50
CA GLY A 113 -8.86 12.89 -16.32
C GLY A 113 -9.82 12.71 -17.50
N LYS A 114 -9.40 12.85 -18.77
CA LYS A 114 -10.33 12.84 -19.93
C LYS A 114 -11.00 11.49 -20.14
N THR A 115 -10.17 10.45 -20.20
CA THR A 115 -10.58 9.04 -20.33
C THR A 115 -11.52 8.67 -19.18
N TYR A 116 -11.26 9.15 -17.97
CA TYR A 116 -12.10 8.90 -16.80
C TYR A 116 -13.45 9.61 -16.88
N ILE A 117 -13.47 10.87 -17.31
CA ILE A 117 -14.72 11.60 -17.57
C ILE A 117 -15.54 10.88 -18.63
N ALA A 118 -14.93 10.44 -19.72
CA ALA A 118 -15.63 9.70 -20.78
C ALA A 118 -16.24 8.38 -20.28
N LEU A 119 -15.49 7.62 -19.47
CA LEU A 119 -15.99 6.39 -18.85
C LEU A 119 -17.14 6.64 -17.89
N GLU A 120 -17.05 7.67 -17.04
CA GLU A 120 -18.11 7.99 -16.09
C GLU A 120 -19.37 8.46 -16.79
N TYR A 121 -19.23 9.28 -17.83
CA TYR A 121 -20.35 9.71 -18.65
C TYR A 121 -21.07 8.51 -19.27
N ALA A 122 -20.34 7.61 -19.94
CA ALA A 122 -20.91 6.38 -20.48
C ALA A 122 -21.66 5.54 -19.42
N TYR A 123 -21.09 5.42 -18.22
CA TYR A 123 -21.72 4.68 -17.13
C TYR A 123 -23.02 5.35 -16.65
N ARG A 124 -23.02 6.67 -16.42
CA ARG A 124 -24.23 7.42 -16.02
C ARG A 124 -25.30 7.35 -17.10
N SER A 125 -24.93 7.50 -18.37
CA SER A 125 -25.84 7.37 -19.51
C SER A 125 -26.49 6.00 -19.55
N GLN A 126 -25.75 4.90 -19.31
CA GLN A 126 -26.34 3.56 -19.24
C GLN A 126 -27.28 3.34 -18.04
N GLN A 127 -27.03 3.99 -16.90
CA GLN A 127 -27.94 3.91 -15.76
C GLN A 127 -29.31 4.52 -16.09
N HIS A 128 -29.31 5.65 -16.82
CA HIS A 128 -30.53 6.34 -17.21
C HIS A 128 -31.14 5.78 -18.51
N MET A 129 -30.33 5.18 -19.39
CA MET A 129 -30.72 4.58 -20.67
C MET A 129 -30.20 3.14 -20.79
N PRO A 130 -30.90 2.17 -20.21
CA PRO A 130 -30.48 0.77 -20.24
C PRO A 130 -30.46 0.13 -21.65
N TRP A 131 -31.04 0.82 -22.63
CA TRP A 131 -31.13 0.42 -24.03
C TRP A 131 -30.01 1.00 -24.91
N LEU A 132 -29.11 1.85 -24.37
CA LEU A 132 -27.99 2.44 -25.10
C LEU A 132 -26.79 1.47 -25.16
N SER A 133 -26.36 1.13 -26.38
CA SER A 133 -25.13 0.37 -26.60
C SER A 133 -23.91 1.28 -26.44
N VAL A 134 -22.92 0.89 -25.63
CA VAL A 134 -21.70 1.69 -25.42
C VAL A 134 -20.48 0.91 -25.87
N PHE A 135 -19.69 1.53 -26.73
CA PHE A 135 -18.47 0.97 -27.32
C PHE A 135 -17.24 1.78 -26.93
N TRP A 136 -16.12 1.10 -26.74
CA TRP A 136 -14.84 1.72 -26.43
C TRP A 136 -13.81 1.32 -27.48
N ILE A 137 -13.30 2.29 -28.22
CA ILE A 137 -12.33 2.11 -29.29
C ILE A 137 -11.06 2.86 -28.94
N TYR A 138 -9.94 2.15 -28.91
CA TYR A 138 -8.66 2.75 -28.57
C TYR A 138 -7.88 3.10 -29.85
N ALA A 139 -7.87 4.39 -30.17
CA ALA A 139 -7.44 4.92 -31.48
C ALA A 139 -6.07 5.62 -31.40
N SER A 140 -5.13 5.06 -30.63
CA SER A 140 -3.79 5.65 -30.51
C SER A 140 -2.85 5.31 -31.69
N SER A 141 -3.22 4.34 -32.53
CA SER A 141 -2.55 3.95 -33.78
C SER A 141 -3.51 3.15 -34.65
N ILE A 142 -3.23 3.04 -35.96
CA ILE A 142 -4.02 2.25 -36.91
C ILE A 142 -4.17 0.80 -36.46
N SER A 143 -3.09 0.15 -36.02
CA SER A 143 -3.15 -1.26 -35.60
C SER A 143 -4.01 -1.48 -34.36
N ARG A 144 -4.00 -0.53 -33.40
CA ARG A 144 -4.86 -0.61 -32.20
C ARG A 144 -6.31 -0.29 -32.51
N TYR A 145 -6.54 0.61 -33.46
CA TYR A 145 -7.85 0.91 -33.99
C TYR A 145 -8.48 -0.33 -34.65
N ARG A 146 -7.82 -0.94 -35.65
CA ARG A 146 -8.29 -2.17 -36.30
C ARG A 146 -8.50 -3.32 -35.30
N ARG A 147 -7.60 -3.50 -34.32
CA ARG A 147 -7.78 -4.50 -33.25
C ARG A 147 -9.02 -4.23 -32.40
N SER A 148 -9.29 -2.96 -32.05
CA SER A 148 -10.49 -2.61 -31.28
C SER A 148 -11.78 -2.88 -32.07
N TYR A 149 -11.74 -2.69 -33.40
CA TYR A 149 -12.84 -3.05 -34.30
C TYR A 149 -13.01 -4.57 -34.43
N GLN A 150 -11.92 -5.33 -34.49
CA GLN A 150 -11.97 -6.79 -34.43
C GLN A 150 -12.59 -7.27 -33.11
N ASP A 151 -12.13 -6.74 -31.97
CA ASP A 151 -12.69 -7.08 -30.66
C ASP A 151 -14.19 -6.76 -30.59
N LEU A 152 -14.64 -5.69 -31.25
CA LEU A 152 -16.04 -5.31 -31.34
C LEU A 152 -16.83 -6.28 -32.23
N ALA A 153 -16.33 -6.61 -33.42
CA ALA A 153 -16.94 -7.60 -34.32
C ALA A 153 -17.05 -8.98 -33.66
N ASP A 154 -16.05 -9.39 -32.89
CA ASP A 154 -16.04 -10.63 -32.11
C ASP A 154 -17.14 -10.66 -31.05
N ARG A 155 -17.35 -9.53 -30.38
CA ARG A 155 -18.36 -9.38 -29.32
C ARG A 155 -19.77 -9.29 -29.87
N LEU A 156 -19.94 -8.58 -30.98
CA LEU A 156 -21.20 -8.50 -31.72
C LEU A 156 -21.50 -9.81 -32.46
N ASP A 157 -20.48 -10.67 -32.59
CA ASP A 157 -20.53 -11.94 -33.30
C ASP A 157 -21.03 -11.76 -34.73
N LEU A 158 -20.35 -10.87 -35.46
CA LEU A 158 -20.69 -10.51 -36.84
C LEU A 158 -20.26 -11.61 -37.83
N PRO A 159 -21.09 -11.92 -38.84
CA PRO A 159 -20.71 -12.86 -39.89
C PRO A 159 -19.57 -12.27 -40.73
N GLY A 160 -18.55 -13.09 -41.06
CA GLY A 160 -17.40 -12.65 -41.85
C GLY A 160 -16.28 -11.96 -41.04
N LYS A 161 -16.42 -11.85 -39.71
CA LYS A 161 -15.41 -11.25 -38.82
C LYS A 161 -14.03 -11.94 -38.86
N ASP A 162 -13.99 -13.22 -39.25
CA ASP A 162 -12.77 -14.03 -39.34
C ASP A 162 -12.25 -14.12 -40.79
N ASP A 163 -12.94 -13.52 -41.77
CA ASP A 163 -12.55 -13.56 -43.17
C ASP A 163 -11.50 -12.47 -43.47
N PRO A 164 -10.26 -12.84 -43.85
CA PRO A 164 -9.20 -11.89 -44.14
C PRO A 164 -9.47 -11.03 -45.39
N ALA A 165 -10.46 -11.37 -46.22
CA ALA A 165 -10.88 -10.56 -47.38
C ALA A 165 -11.87 -9.45 -47.01
N VAL A 166 -12.43 -9.46 -45.80
CA VAL A 166 -13.40 -8.46 -45.32
C VAL A 166 -12.67 -7.35 -44.57
N ASP A 167 -12.93 -6.08 -44.89
CA ASP A 167 -12.46 -4.98 -44.05
C ASP A 167 -13.29 -4.93 -42.77
N ILE A 168 -12.65 -5.27 -41.66
CA ILE A 168 -13.28 -5.30 -40.32
C ILE A 168 -13.88 -3.96 -39.91
N VAL A 169 -13.34 -2.84 -40.40
CA VAL A 169 -13.84 -1.50 -40.10
C VAL A 169 -15.15 -1.26 -40.85
N GLU A 170 -15.24 -1.69 -42.10
CA GLU A 170 -16.47 -1.60 -42.92
C GLU A 170 -17.57 -2.51 -42.34
N LEU A 171 -17.23 -3.76 -42.01
CA LEU A 171 -18.18 -4.72 -41.43
C LEU A 171 -18.86 -4.21 -40.14
N VAL A 172 -18.09 -3.63 -39.23
CA VAL A 172 -18.64 -3.04 -38.00
C VAL A 172 -19.40 -1.75 -38.31
N SER A 173 -18.97 -0.99 -39.32
CA SER A 173 -19.66 0.25 -39.71
C SER A 173 -21.05 -0.03 -40.25
N ASP A 174 -21.22 -1.06 -41.08
CA ASP A 174 -22.53 -1.50 -41.57
C ASP A 174 -23.47 -1.89 -40.41
N TRP A 175 -22.94 -2.53 -39.38
CA TRP A 175 -23.72 -2.85 -38.19
C TRP A 175 -24.15 -1.58 -37.43
N LEU A 176 -23.25 -0.59 -37.32
CA LEU A 176 -23.51 0.68 -36.62
C LEU A 176 -24.47 1.60 -37.38
N THR A 177 -24.63 1.47 -38.69
CA THR A 177 -25.54 2.30 -39.50
C THR A 177 -26.95 1.71 -39.61
N ASP A 178 -27.12 0.42 -39.33
CA ASP A 178 -28.42 -0.25 -39.33
C ASP A 178 -29.30 0.18 -38.14
N GLU A 179 -30.43 0.81 -38.46
CA GLU A 179 -31.43 1.33 -37.51
C GLU A 179 -32.00 0.24 -36.58
N GLU A 180 -32.05 -1.02 -37.02
CA GLU A 180 -32.59 -2.14 -36.22
C GLU A 180 -31.72 -2.48 -35.00
N ASN A 181 -30.44 -2.11 -35.04
CA ASN A 181 -29.48 -2.39 -33.95
C ASN A 181 -29.60 -1.41 -32.77
N GLY A 182 -30.40 -0.36 -32.91
CA GLY A 182 -30.67 0.61 -31.86
C GLY A 182 -29.52 1.61 -31.63
N PRO A 183 -29.72 2.56 -30.70
CA PRO A 183 -28.82 3.67 -30.53
C PRO A 183 -27.53 3.28 -29.81
N TRP A 184 -26.46 4.00 -30.14
CA TRP A 184 -25.14 3.72 -29.60
C TRP A 184 -24.32 4.96 -29.26
N LEU A 185 -23.41 4.80 -28.31
CA LEU A 185 -22.37 5.76 -27.94
C LEU A 185 -21.00 5.10 -28.10
N MET A 186 -20.16 5.66 -28.97
CA MET A 186 -18.79 5.22 -29.17
C MET A 186 -17.81 6.19 -28.51
N ILE A 187 -16.92 5.67 -27.68
CA ILE A 187 -15.81 6.43 -27.11
C ILE A 187 -14.56 6.14 -27.92
N LEU A 188 -14.06 7.14 -28.64
CA LEU A 188 -12.77 7.09 -29.32
C LEU A 188 -11.69 7.68 -28.41
N ASP A 189 -10.91 6.80 -27.79
CA ASP A 189 -9.91 7.20 -26.80
C ASP A 189 -8.53 7.42 -27.40
N ASN A 190 -7.87 8.49 -26.96
CA ASN A 190 -6.48 8.83 -27.22
C ASN A 190 -6.12 9.06 -28.70
N VAL A 191 -7.04 9.70 -29.44
CA VAL A 191 -6.85 10.08 -30.84
C VAL A 191 -5.76 11.16 -30.95
N LYS A 192 -4.80 10.99 -31.88
CA LYS A 192 -3.65 11.91 -32.02
C LYS A 192 -3.39 12.39 -33.46
N ASN A 193 -3.31 11.45 -34.40
CA ASN A 193 -2.90 11.72 -35.78
C ASN A 193 -4.10 11.59 -36.72
N VAL A 194 -4.71 12.71 -37.06
CA VAL A 194 -5.92 12.78 -37.90
C VAL A 194 -5.71 13.81 -39.01
N GLY A 195 -6.10 13.45 -40.22
CA GLY A 195 -6.19 14.37 -41.36
C GLY A 195 -7.54 14.30 -42.04
N LEU A 196 -7.70 15.05 -43.13
CA LEU A 196 -8.86 14.95 -44.02
C LEU A 196 -8.49 14.18 -45.28
N SER A 197 -9.37 13.26 -45.71
CA SER A 197 -9.26 12.62 -47.01
C SER A 197 -9.46 13.66 -48.12
N GLN A 198 -8.58 13.65 -49.13
CA GLN A 198 -8.72 14.54 -50.29
C GLN A 198 -9.88 14.12 -51.21
N GLU A 199 -10.29 12.85 -51.15
CA GLU A 199 -11.35 12.30 -52.00
C GLU A 199 -12.73 12.52 -51.40
N THR A 200 -12.87 12.33 -50.09
CA THR A 200 -14.17 12.35 -49.40
C THR A 200 -14.36 13.55 -48.48
N GLY A 201 -13.29 14.28 -48.15
CA GLY A 201 -13.32 15.35 -47.15
C GLY A 201 -13.52 14.85 -45.70
N LEU A 202 -13.53 13.54 -45.49
CA LEU A 202 -13.83 12.91 -44.20
C LEU A 202 -12.55 12.72 -43.35
N PRO A 203 -12.67 12.68 -42.01
CA PRO A 203 -11.55 12.43 -41.10
C PRO A 203 -10.95 11.04 -41.28
N VAL A 204 -9.62 10.96 -41.34
CA VAL A 204 -8.86 9.71 -41.47
C VAL A 204 -7.73 9.64 -40.44
N LEU A 205 -7.48 8.46 -39.87
CA LEU A 205 -6.26 8.19 -39.12
C LEU A 205 -5.08 8.16 -40.08
N LEU A 206 -3.99 8.78 -39.65
CA LEU A 206 -2.71 8.79 -40.35
C LEU A 206 -1.67 8.01 -39.54
N GLU A 207 -0.79 7.29 -40.23
CA GLU A 207 0.36 6.61 -39.63
C GLU A 207 1.66 7.20 -40.18
N ASP A 208 2.68 7.33 -39.32
CA ASP A 208 3.86 8.17 -39.57
C ASP A 208 4.78 7.60 -40.68
N ASP A 209 4.65 6.32 -41.03
CA ASP A 209 5.54 5.61 -41.97
C ASP A 209 4.82 4.95 -43.17
N VAL A 210 3.49 5.05 -43.28
CA VAL A 210 2.69 4.36 -44.32
C VAL A 210 1.65 5.31 -44.94
N THR A 211 1.43 5.22 -46.25
CA THR A 211 0.37 5.91 -46.99
C THR A 211 -1.05 5.41 -46.69
N GLU A 212 -1.22 4.49 -45.73
CA GLU A 212 -2.52 3.94 -45.36
C GLU A 212 -3.35 4.99 -44.62
N LYS A 213 -4.54 5.28 -45.15
CA LYS A 213 -5.51 6.21 -44.57
C LYS A 213 -6.75 5.40 -44.21
N ILE A 214 -7.04 5.30 -42.92
CA ILE A 214 -8.25 4.62 -42.45
C ILE A 214 -9.29 5.66 -42.07
N PRO A 215 -10.51 5.61 -42.63
CA PRO A 215 -11.61 6.45 -42.17
C PRO A 215 -11.84 6.28 -40.67
N ILE A 216 -11.74 7.38 -39.92
CA ILE A 216 -12.21 7.42 -38.52
C ILE A 216 -13.70 7.57 -38.65
N PHE A 217 -14.40 6.44 -38.74
CA PHE A 217 -15.83 6.31 -39.00
C PHE A 217 -16.37 7.45 -39.88
N SER A 218 -16.58 7.17 -41.17
CA SER A 218 -17.22 8.12 -42.09
C SER A 218 -18.28 8.92 -41.33
N LEU A 219 -18.10 10.25 -41.26
CA LEU A 219 -19.17 11.19 -40.90
C LEU A 219 -20.23 11.11 -42.01
N SER A 220 -20.72 9.90 -42.28
CA SER A 220 -21.75 9.68 -43.26
C SER A 220 -22.96 10.38 -42.68
N PRO A 221 -23.58 11.30 -43.44
CA PRO A 221 -24.86 11.90 -43.09
C PRO A 221 -25.97 10.86 -42.80
N GLU A 222 -25.70 9.57 -43.05
CA GLU A 222 -26.61 8.43 -42.96
C GLU A 222 -26.65 7.78 -41.57
N ALA A 223 -25.64 7.99 -40.70
CA ALA A 223 -25.67 7.47 -39.34
C ALA A 223 -26.64 8.30 -38.48
N LYS A 224 -27.91 7.89 -38.41
CA LYS A 224 -28.94 8.67 -37.74
C LYS A 224 -29.00 8.43 -36.23
N HIS A 225 -28.47 7.33 -35.69
CA HIS A 225 -28.70 6.92 -34.31
C HIS A 225 -27.45 6.68 -33.46
N GLY A 226 -26.38 7.41 -33.79
CA GLY A 226 -25.07 7.28 -33.15
C GLY A 226 -24.56 8.54 -32.47
N SER A 227 -23.72 8.36 -31.47
CA SER A 227 -23.00 9.46 -30.82
C SER A 227 -21.53 9.10 -30.61
N LEU A 228 -20.67 10.10 -30.75
CA LEU A 228 -19.24 9.94 -30.61
C LEU A 228 -18.69 10.83 -29.49
N LEU A 229 -17.96 10.24 -28.56
CA LEU A 229 -17.20 10.95 -27.53
C LEU A 229 -15.71 10.72 -27.76
N VAL A 230 -14.99 11.77 -28.14
CA VAL A 230 -13.58 11.72 -28.51
C VAL A 230 -12.72 12.19 -27.34
N THR A 231 -11.68 11.45 -26.97
CA THR A 231 -10.64 11.97 -26.08
C THR A 231 -9.37 12.25 -26.88
N SER A 232 -8.86 13.48 -26.79
CA SER A 232 -7.63 13.85 -27.47
C SER A 232 -6.80 14.84 -26.66
N ARG A 233 -5.49 14.84 -26.93
CA ARG A 233 -4.56 15.90 -26.49
C ARG A 233 -4.31 16.93 -27.60
N ASN A 234 -4.75 16.65 -28.82
CA ASN A 234 -4.54 17.47 -29.99
C ASN A 234 -5.87 18.16 -30.35
N LEU A 235 -5.90 19.48 -30.24
CA LEU A 235 -7.07 20.29 -30.57
C LEU A 235 -7.44 20.18 -32.05
N GLU A 236 -6.43 20.14 -32.92
CA GLU A 236 -6.61 20.08 -34.38
C GLU A 236 -7.22 18.74 -34.78
N ALA A 237 -6.71 17.63 -34.23
CA ALA A 237 -7.29 16.30 -34.44
C ALA A 237 -8.74 16.21 -33.93
N ALA A 238 -9.03 16.82 -32.78
CA ALA A 238 -10.39 16.89 -32.25
C ALA A 238 -11.31 17.69 -33.18
N MET A 239 -10.88 18.87 -33.63
CA MET A 239 -11.63 19.70 -34.58
C MET A 239 -11.91 18.98 -35.89
N CYS A 240 -10.94 18.24 -36.43
CA CYS A 240 -11.13 17.42 -37.62
C CYS A 240 -12.28 16.42 -37.44
N ILE A 241 -12.41 15.80 -36.26
CA ILE A 241 -13.43 14.78 -36.02
C ILE A 241 -14.81 15.38 -35.71
N VAL A 242 -14.89 16.38 -34.82
CA VAL A 242 -16.19 16.89 -34.34
C VAL A 242 -16.72 18.10 -35.13
N GLY A 243 -15.93 18.63 -36.07
CA GLY A 243 -16.32 19.66 -37.05
C GLY A 243 -16.54 21.08 -36.51
N SER A 244 -16.90 21.24 -35.24
CA SER A 244 -17.17 22.55 -34.61
C SER A 244 -16.46 22.71 -33.28
N ALA A 245 -15.93 23.91 -33.02
CA ALA A 245 -15.35 24.27 -31.73
C ALA A 245 -16.38 24.27 -30.58
N GLU A 246 -17.66 24.46 -30.89
CA GLU A 246 -18.75 24.39 -29.90
C GLU A 246 -18.97 22.98 -29.35
N ASN A 247 -18.43 21.96 -30.01
CA ASN A 247 -18.46 20.56 -29.57
C ASN A 247 -17.19 20.16 -28.81
N ILE A 248 -16.30 21.12 -28.52
CA ILE A 248 -15.06 20.87 -27.80
C ILE A 248 -15.20 21.31 -26.34
N VAL A 249 -14.92 20.39 -25.43
CA VAL A 249 -14.91 20.61 -23.98
C VAL A 249 -13.46 20.56 -23.51
N HIS A 250 -12.98 21.70 -22.99
CA HIS A 250 -11.64 21.79 -22.44
C HIS A 250 -11.57 21.15 -21.05
N VAL A 251 -10.83 20.06 -20.96
CA VAL A 251 -10.55 19.38 -19.69
C VAL A 251 -9.22 19.89 -19.16
N GLN A 252 -9.29 20.71 -18.12
CA GLN A 252 -8.11 21.15 -17.39
C GLN A 252 -7.40 19.94 -16.77
N GLN A 253 -6.07 20.04 -16.62
CA GLN A 253 -5.27 19.01 -15.99
C GLN A 253 -5.86 18.67 -14.61
N MET A 254 -5.95 17.37 -14.31
CA MET A 254 -6.13 16.96 -12.91
C MET A 254 -4.84 17.37 -12.20
N ASP A 255 -4.92 18.35 -11.31
CA ASP A 255 -3.86 18.55 -10.33
C ASP A 255 -3.68 17.20 -9.63
N GLU A 256 -2.50 16.60 -9.74
CA GLU A 256 -2.07 15.58 -8.79
C GLU A 256 -1.84 16.32 -7.46
N GLY A 257 -2.95 16.64 -6.80
CA GLY A 257 -3.02 17.60 -5.70
C GLY A 257 -3.85 17.02 -4.55
N PRO A 258 -3.28 16.85 -3.34
CA PRO A 258 -3.90 16.15 -2.22
C PRO A 258 -5.26 16.70 -1.74
N LYS A 259 -5.65 17.93 -2.12
CA LYS A 259 -6.79 18.61 -1.48
C LYS A 259 -8.15 18.01 -1.83
N SER A 260 -8.46 17.72 -3.10
CA SER A 260 -9.81 17.21 -3.45
C SER A 260 -10.05 15.78 -2.94
N LEU A 261 -9.01 14.93 -2.90
CA LEU A 261 -9.10 13.59 -2.35
C LEU A 261 -9.18 13.62 -0.81
N LEU A 262 -8.42 14.53 -0.17
CA LEU A 262 -8.53 14.77 1.27
C LEU A 262 -9.91 15.32 1.63
N ASP A 263 -10.47 16.23 0.86
CA ASP A 263 -11.75 16.86 1.15
C ASP A 263 -12.92 15.91 0.86
N ASN A 264 -12.89 15.14 -0.24
CA ASN A 264 -13.87 14.08 -0.51
C ASN A 264 -13.78 12.94 0.51
N GLY A 265 -12.55 12.52 0.86
CA GLY A 265 -12.32 11.52 1.90
C GLY A 265 -12.74 12.02 3.28
N ARG A 266 -12.48 13.28 3.63
CA ARG A 266 -12.93 13.91 4.88
C ARG A 266 -14.44 13.92 4.97
N ASN A 267 -15.13 14.27 3.89
CA ASN A 267 -16.60 14.28 3.83
C ASN A 267 -17.18 12.86 4.00
N LEU A 268 -16.58 11.85 3.38
CA LEU A 268 -16.98 10.44 3.56
C LEU A 268 -16.73 9.94 4.99
N LEU A 269 -15.61 10.33 5.60
CA LEU A 269 -15.24 9.96 6.96
C LEU A 269 -15.96 10.79 8.04
N ALA A 270 -16.57 11.93 7.67
CA ALA A 270 -17.18 12.87 8.62
C ALA A 270 -18.33 12.25 9.43
N ASN A 271 -19.04 11.27 8.86
CA ASN A 271 -20.19 10.61 9.47
C ASN A 271 -19.87 9.24 10.09
N LEU A 272 -18.60 8.81 10.05
CA LEU A 272 -18.17 7.53 10.61
C LEU A 272 -17.59 7.71 12.01
N ASP A 273 -17.87 6.76 12.90
CA ASP A 273 -17.14 6.65 14.16
C ASP A 273 -15.77 6.02 13.89
N LEU A 274 -14.75 6.88 13.81
CA LEU A 274 -13.37 6.47 13.52
C LEU A 274 -12.62 5.95 14.75
N ASN A 275 -13.22 6.09 15.94
CA ASN A 275 -12.63 5.67 17.21
C ASN A 275 -13.23 4.36 17.70
N SER A 276 -14.43 3.98 17.23
CA SER A 276 -15.02 2.67 17.53
C SER A 276 -14.17 1.55 16.92
N PRO A 277 -13.53 0.72 17.76
CA PRO A 277 -12.73 -0.39 17.27
C PRO A 277 -13.64 -1.47 16.67
N LYS A 278 -13.43 -1.85 15.40
CA LYS A 278 -13.92 -3.13 14.88
C LYS A 278 -12.85 -4.18 15.16
N ASP A 279 -13.24 -5.32 15.73
CA ASP A 279 -12.32 -6.35 16.22
C ASP A 279 -11.26 -5.78 17.16
N GLY A 280 -11.65 -4.80 17.98
CA GLY A 280 -10.73 -4.21 18.94
C GLY A 280 -9.70 -3.26 18.35
N ARG A 281 -9.76 -2.86 17.08
CA ARG A 281 -8.72 -2.04 16.45
C ARG A 281 -9.26 -0.91 15.57
N THR A 282 -8.62 0.27 15.60
CA THR A 282 -9.08 1.47 14.86
C THR A 282 -8.53 1.53 13.43
N PRO A 283 -9.21 2.20 12.48
CA PRO A 283 -8.69 2.43 11.13
C PRO A 283 -7.29 3.07 11.11
N LEU A 284 -7.01 3.98 12.04
CA LEU A 284 -5.70 4.63 12.16
C LEU A 284 -4.62 3.61 12.51
N SER A 285 -4.88 2.72 13.46
CA SER A 285 -3.90 1.70 13.86
C SER A 285 -3.65 0.65 12.76
N TRP A 286 -4.66 0.30 11.95
CA TRP A 286 -4.49 -0.56 10.77
C TRP A 286 -3.64 0.11 9.70
N ALA A 287 -3.95 1.36 9.35
CA ALA A 287 -3.17 2.12 8.37
C ALA A 287 -1.73 2.35 8.83
N ALA A 288 -1.53 2.54 10.14
CA ALA A 288 -0.22 2.73 10.76
C ALA A 288 0.67 1.48 10.67
N GLU A 289 0.14 0.28 10.92
CA GLU A 289 0.89 -0.97 10.73
C GLU A 289 1.17 -1.26 9.26
N ALA A 290 0.18 -1.05 8.39
CA ALA A 290 0.29 -1.35 6.97
C ALA A 290 1.20 -0.37 6.19
N GLY A 291 1.56 0.79 6.79
CA GLY A 291 2.43 1.76 6.13
C GLY A 291 1.72 2.65 5.12
N ILE A 292 0.39 2.78 5.20
CA ILE A 292 -0.41 3.50 4.20
C ILE A 292 -0.49 4.99 4.54
N VAL A 293 0.59 5.71 4.23
CA VAL A 293 0.75 7.15 4.50
C VAL A 293 -0.44 8.02 4.05
N PRO A 294 -1.01 7.87 2.83
CA PRO A 294 -2.14 8.71 2.42
C PRO A 294 -3.38 8.56 3.30
N VAL A 295 -3.65 7.34 3.78
CA VAL A 295 -4.79 7.05 4.66
C VAL A 295 -4.56 7.64 6.05
N VAL A 296 -3.33 7.55 6.59
CA VAL A 296 -2.99 8.21 7.86
C VAL A 296 -3.16 9.72 7.75
N LYS A 297 -2.64 10.36 6.69
CA LYS A 297 -2.82 11.81 6.46
C LYS A 297 -4.31 12.17 6.40
N LEU A 298 -5.11 11.40 5.68
CA LEU A 298 -6.56 11.60 5.58
C LEU A 298 -7.26 11.50 6.94
N LEU A 299 -6.97 10.45 7.72
CA LEU A 299 -7.57 10.21 9.03
C LEU A 299 -7.21 11.31 10.03
N LEU A 300 -5.93 11.69 10.12
CA LEU A 300 -5.49 12.79 10.99
C LEU A 300 -6.11 14.13 10.57
N ALA A 301 -6.24 14.35 9.26
CA ALA A 301 -6.82 15.56 8.70
C ALA A 301 -8.31 15.74 9.05
N THR A 302 -9.03 14.71 9.53
CA THR A 302 -10.41 14.84 10.02
C THR A 302 -10.50 15.56 11.38
N GLY A 303 -9.42 15.54 12.18
CA GLY A 303 -9.40 16.09 13.53
C GLY A 303 -10.22 15.32 14.58
N LYS A 304 -10.93 14.25 14.20
CA LYS A 304 -11.82 13.47 15.09
C LYS A 304 -11.18 12.21 15.67
N VAL A 305 -10.07 11.77 15.08
CA VAL A 305 -9.42 10.52 15.46
C VAL A 305 -8.66 10.68 16.77
N ASP A 306 -8.87 9.75 17.69
CA ASP A 306 -8.03 9.55 18.86
C ASP A 306 -6.77 8.77 18.48
N VAL A 307 -5.66 9.49 18.45
CA VAL A 307 -4.34 9.01 18.01
C VAL A 307 -3.71 8.01 18.98
N ASP A 308 -4.20 7.92 20.21
CA ASP A 308 -3.71 7.02 21.26
C ASP A 308 -4.67 5.86 21.55
N THR A 309 -5.65 5.63 20.68
CA THR A 309 -6.56 4.49 20.86
C THR A 309 -5.78 3.18 20.91
N ARG A 310 -5.96 2.40 21.98
CA ARG A 310 -5.30 1.13 22.20
C ARG A 310 -6.12 -0.01 21.61
N ASP A 311 -5.47 -0.90 20.86
CA ASP A 311 -6.16 -2.09 20.37
C ASP A 311 -6.45 -3.10 21.49
N SER A 312 -7.54 -3.87 21.39
CA SER A 312 -7.95 -4.78 22.45
C SER A 312 -7.11 -6.06 22.53
N HIS A 313 -6.37 -6.41 21.48
CA HIS A 313 -5.64 -7.68 21.39
C HIS A 313 -4.28 -7.60 22.07
N TYR A 314 -3.57 -6.50 21.87
CA TYR A 314 -2.20 -6.28 22.34
C TYR A 314 -2.06 -5.03 23.20
N GLY A 315 -3.07 -4.15 23.22
CA GLY A 315 -3.01 -2.89 23.95
C GLY A 315 -2.12 -1.85 23.27
N ARG A 316 -1.83 -1.99 21.97
CA ARG A 316 -0.91 -1.07 21.26
C ARG A 316 -1.66 0.11 20.67
N THR A 317 -0.97 1.25 20.63
CA THR A 317 -1.42 2.47 19.94
C THR A 317 -0.99 2.45 18.47
N PRO A 318 -1.60 3.29 17.59
CA PRO A 318 -1.11 3.51 16.23
C PRO A 318 0.40 3.81 16.17
N LEU A 319 0.93 4.58 17.13
CA LEU A 319 2.37 4.88 17.20
C LEU A 319 3.20 3.61 17.46
N SER A 320 2.78 2.74 18.38
CA SER A 320 3.45 1.47 18.65
C SER A 320 3.46 0.55 17.42
N TRP A 321 2.35 0.48 16.68
CA TRP A 321 2.27 -0.27 15.43
C TRP A 321 3.20 0.28 14.33
N ALA A 322 3.18 1.60 14.09
CA ALA A 322 4.05 2.23 13.11
C ALA A 322 5.54 2.08 13.48
N ALA A 323 5.87 2.18 14.78
CA ALA A 323 7.23 2.05 15.28
C ALA A 323 7.76 0.62 15.11
N GLY A 324 7.00 -0.40 15.52
CA GLY A 324 7.40 -1.80 15.35
C GLY A 324 7.46 -2.25 13.89
N ALA A 325 6.63 -1.64 13.03
CA ALA A 325 6.63 -1.89 11.59
C ALA A 325 7.66 -1.04 10.82
N GLY A 326 8.37 -0.11 11.45
CA GLY A 326 9.45 0.68 10.81
C GLY A 326 8.99 1.78 9.85
N HIS A 327 7.77 2.30 10.01
CA HIS A 327 7.19 3.30 9.11
C HIS A 327 7.48 4.73 9.60
N ALA A 328 8.70 5.20 9.36
CA ALA A 328 9.19 6.49 9.88
C ALA A 328 8.33 7.70 9.47
N GLU A 329 7.82 7.76 8.23
CA GLU A 329 6.94 8.87 7.82
C GLU A 329 5.64 8.90 8.64
N ILE A 330 5.05 7.73 8.95
CA ILE A 330 3.85 7.64 9.78
C ILE A 330 4.15 8.05 11.23
N VAL A 331 5.29 7.60 11.77
CA VAL A 331 5.75 8.00 13.11
C VAL A 331 5.88 9.53 13.17
N GLN A 332 6.51 10.14 12.17
CA GLN A 332 6.63 11.59 12.09
C GLN A 332 5.26 12.29 12.06
N LEU A 333 4.34 11.84 11.20
CA LEU A 333 2.98 12.41 11.11
C LEU A 333 2.21 12.31 12.43
N LEU A 334 2.33 11.17 13.14
CA LEU A 334 1.70 10.98 14.44
C LEU A 334 2.29 11.92 15.50
N LEU A 335 3.62 12.05 15.53
CA LEU A 335 4.31 12.96 16.46
C LEU A 335 3.98 14.44 16.21
N GLU A 336 3.82 14.84 14.94
CA GLU A 336 3.44 16.21 14.54
C GLU A 336 2.04 16.63 15.04
N THR A 337 1.19 15.69 15.43
CA THR A 337 -0.10 16.01 16.05
C THR A 337 0.02 16.64 17.44
N ASN A 338 1.18 16.49 18.10
CA ASN A 338 1.45 16.89 19.49
C ASN A 338 0.46 16.34 20.55
N LYS A 339 -0.42 15.41 20.17
CA LYS A 339 -1.40 14.77 21.08
C LYS A 339 -0.97 13.38 21.54
N VAL A 340 -0.06 12.74 20.79
CA VAL A 340 0.38 11.37 21.03
C VAL A 340 1.18 11.23 22.33
N ASP A 341 0.78 10.27 23.15
CA ASP A 341 1.56 9.70 24.23
C ASP A 341 2.65 8.77 23.68
N ILE A 342 3.87 9.30 23.59
CA ILE A 342 5.04 8.58 23.11
C ILE A 342 5.45 7.39 24.01
N ASN A 343 4.97 7.37 25.26
CA ASN A 343 5.34 6.39 26.27
C ASN A 343 4.22 5.38 26.55
N SER A 344 3.10 5.43 25.82
CA SER A 344 1.99 4.49 26.02
C SER A 344 2.43 3.04 25.82
N VAL A 345 2.38 2.25 26.89
CA VAL A 345 2.86 0.86 26.92
C VAL A 345 1.78 -0.14 26.49
N ASP A 346 2.16 -1.21 25.79
CA ASP A 346 1.25 -2.31 25.45
C ASP A 346 0.96 -3.25 26.65
N TYR A 347 0.23 -4.36 26.47
CA TYR A 347 -0.04 -5.31 27.56
C TYR A 347 1.19 -6.06 28.09
N GLN A 348 2.34 -5.94 27.43
CA GLN A 348 3.62 -6.48 27.91
C GLN A 348 4.53 -5.36 28.41
N ASN A 349 3.94 -4.23 28.80
CA ASN A 349 4.62 -3.04 29.28
C ASN A 349 5.64 -2.44 28.29
N ARG A 350 5.44 -2.60 26.97
CA ARG A 350 6.37 -2.10 25.95
C ARG A 350 5.91 -0.77 25.35
N PRO A 351 6.69 0.32 25.47
CA PRO A 351 6.44 1.55 24.74
C PRO A 351 6.79 1.42 23.25
N PRO A 352 6.35 2.36 22.39
CA PRO A 352 6.70 2.40 20.97
C PRO A 352 8.20 2.32 20.69
N LEU A 353 9.03 2.93 21.55
CA LEU A 353 10.48 2.85 21.41
C LEU A 353 10.99 1.40 21.46
N THR A 354 10.53 0.59 22.42
CA THR A 354 10.96 -0.81 22.53
C THR A 354 10.54 -1.62 21.29
N TRP A 355 9.39 -1.32 20.69
CA TRP A 355 8.98 -1.92 19.43
C TRP A 355 9.91 -1.61 18.26
N ALA A 356 10.42 -0.38 18.18
CA ALA A 356 11.44 -0.01 17.20
C ALA A 356 12.78 -0.72 17.44
N LEU A 357 12.97 -1.40 18.58
CA LEU A 357 14.21 -2.10 18.96
C LEU A 357 14.18 -3.64 18.77
N PHE A 358 13.02 -4.26 18.46
CA PHE A 358 12.92 -5.73 18.34
C PHE A 358 13.26 -6.28 16.94
N ASN A 359 13.06 -5.49 15.88
CA ASN A 359 13.19 -5.95 14.49
C ASN A 359 14.53 -5.50 13.88
N SER A 360 14.80 -5.84 12.61
CA SER A 360 16.02 -5.42 11.89
C SER A 360 16.31 -3.92 12.06
N LEU A 361 17.28 -3.59 12.92
CA LEU A 361 17.47 -2.22 13.40
C LEU A 361 17.93 -1.25 12.32
N GLU A 362 18.53 -1.72 11.24
CA GLU A 362 18.88 -0.85 10.11
C GLU A 362 17.66 -0.13 9.54
N ARG A 363 16.52 -0.83 9.40
CA ARG A 363 15.27 -0.21 8.95
C ARG A 363 14.61 0.65 10.03
N MET A 364 14.89 0.37 11.31
CA MET A 364 14.25 1.04 12.45
C MET A 364 15.01 2.28 12.93
N LYS A 365 16.28 2.47 12.54
CA LYS A 365 17.10 3.65 12.89
C LYS A 365 16.37 4.99 12.68
N PRO A 366 15.68 5.25 11.56
CA PRO A 366 14.93 6.51 11.38
C PRO A 366 13.80 6.70 12.42
N VAL A 367 13.10 5.62 12.77
CA VAL A 367 12.05 5.65 13.82
C VAL A 367 12.66 5.96 15.18
N VAL A 368 13.75 5.28 15.55
CA VAL A 368 14.45 5.52 16.82
C VAL A 368 14.89 6.98 16.91
N LYS A 369 15.53 7.52 15.86
CA LYS A 369 15.92 8.93 15.82
C LYS A 369 14.74 9.87 15.99
N LEU A 370 13.62 9.62 15.30
CA LEU A 370 12.41 10.44 15.42
C LEU A 370 11.86 10.44 16.86
N LEU A 371 11.77 9.27 17.49
CA LEU A 371 11.28 9.14 18.86
C LEU A 371 12.21 9.84 19.87
N LEU A 372 13.53 9.66 19.74
CA LEU A 372 14.52 10.30 20.62
C LEU A 372 14.57 11.83 20.42
N ALA A 373 14.45 12.31 19.18
CA ALA A 373 14.48 13.73 18.85
C ALA A 373 13.34 14.52 19.49
N THR A 374 12.24 13.86 19.89
CA THR A 374 11.17 14.52 20.66
C THR A 374 11.62 14.98 22.04
N GLY A 375 12.66 14.36 22.61
CA GLY A 375 13.09 14.55 23.99
C GLY A 375 12.06 14.07 25.04
N ARG A 376 10.93 13.50 24.65
CA ARG A 376 9.84 13.07 25.55
C ARG A 376 9.82 11.57 25.85
N ALA A 377 10.59 10.78 25.10
CA ALA A 377 10.68 9.34 25.29
C ALA A 377 11.30 8.99 26.65
N ASP A 378 10.63 8.15 27.43
CA ASP A 378 11.18 7.52 28.63
C ASP A 378 11.97 6.28 28.22
N LEU A 379 13.28 6.30 28.49
CA LEU A 379 14.22 5.26 28.09
C LEU A 379 14.33 4.13 29.13
N ASN A 380 13.71 4.30 30.29
CA ASN A 380 13.86 3.42 31.45
C ASN A 380 12.63 2.54 31.70
N ILE A 381 11.62 2.60 30.83
CA ILE A 381 10.49 1.66 30.86
C ILE A 381 11.01 0.24 30.60
N ARG A 382 10.59 -0.69 31.45
CA ARG A 382 10.98 -2.10 31.41
C ARG A 382 9.88 -2.94 30.81
N ASP A 383 10.19 -3.73 29.79
CA ASP A 383 9.20 -4.68 29.27
C ASP A 383 8.92 -5.80 30.28
N GLU A 384 7.70 -6.30 30.30
CA GLU A 384 7.27 -7.29 31.29
C GLU A 384 7.97 -8.65 31.12
N SER A 385 8.27 -9.01 29.87
CA SER A 385 8.77 -10.34 29.48
C SER A 385 10.23 -10.58 29.84
N SER A 386 11.06 -9.54 29.75
CA SER A 386 12.50 -9.62 29.99
C SER A 386 13.00 -8.67 31.07
N ASP A 387 12.15 -7.78 31.57
CA ASP A 387 12.48 -6.76 32.56
C ASP A 387 13.65 -5.86 32.14
N ARG A 388 13.82 -5.68 30.82
CA ARG A 388 14.91 -4.90 30.24
C ARG A 388 14.43 -3.52 29.80
N THR A 389 15.31 -2.56 29.95
CA THR A 389 15.18 -1.21 29.36
C THR A 389 15.65 -1.19 27.90
N ALA A 390 15.38 -0.10 27.20
CA ALA A 390 15.84 0.11 25.83
C ALA A 390 17.37 -0.06 25.70
N LEU A 391 18.14 0.54 26.62
CA LEU A 391 19.60 0.43 26.66
C LEU A 391 20.05 -1.03 26.86
N SER A 392 19.44 -1.75 27.81
CA SER A 392 19.77 -3.16 28.05
C SER A 392 19.51 -4.04 26.83
N TRP A 393 18.43 -3.81 26.09
CA TRP A 393 18.12 -4.54 24.85
C TRP A 393 19.18 -4.33 23.77
N VAL A 394 19.53 -3.07 23.48
CA VAL A 394 20.50 -2.78 22.40
C VAL A 394 21.94 -3.17 22.75
N CYS A 395 22.27 -3.20 24.04
CA CYS A 395 23.56 -3.71 24.52
C CYS A 395 23.71 -5.22 24.31
N GLY A 396 22.67 -6.02 24.60
CA GLY A 396 22.69 -7.46 24.30
C GLY A 396 22.54 -7.77 22.79
N GLY A 397 21.85 -6.92 22.04
CA GLY A 397 21.69 -7.06 20.59
C GLY A 397 22.89 -6.63 19.74
N GLY A 398 23.86 -5.92 20.30
CA GLY A 398 25.07 -5.51 19.58
C GLY A 398 24.91 -4.24 18.74
N HIS A 399 23.98 -3.35 19.11
CA HIS A 399 23.61 -2.21 18.27
C HIS A 399 24.31 -0.91 18.69
N LEU A 400 25.61 -0.82 18.41
CA LEU A 400 26.51 0.24 18.85
C LEU A 400 26.01 1.67 18.55
N GLU A 401 25.47 1.93 17.35
CA GLU A 401 24.97 3.27 16.99
C GLU A 401 23.79 3.70 17.87
N ILE A 402 22.84 2.80 18.11
CA ILE A 402 21.65 3.12 18.93
C ILE A 402 22.05 3.27 20.39
N VAL A 403 23.02 2.48 20.89
CA VAL A 403 23.59 2.69 22.23
C VAL A 403 24.12 4.11 22.37
N LYS A 404 24.92 4.59 21.40
CA LYS A 404 25.43 5.96 21.42
C LYS A 404 24.30 6.99 21.45
N TRP A 405 23.27 6.84 20.61
CA TRP A 405 22.13 7.77 20.61
C TRP A 405 21.37 7.78 21.94
N LEU A 406 21.14 6.62 22.55
CA LEU A 406 20.47 6.53 23.86
C LEU A 406 21.30 7.22 24.95
N LEU A 407 22.62 7.01 24.97
CA LEU A 407 23.53 7.65 25.94
C LEU A 407 23.64 9.16 25.71
N GLU A 408 23.69 9.61 24.46
CA GLU A 408 23.73 11.04 24.08
C GLU A 408 22.51 11.83 24.60
N THR A 409 21.38 11.17 24.86
CA THR A 409 20.22 11.82 25.48
C THR A 409 20.45 12.22 26.95
N GLY A 410 21.40 11.56 27.64
CA GLY A 410 21.63 11.71 29.07
C GLY A 410 20.50 11.20 29.98
N LYS A 411 19.48 10.54 29.43
CA LYS A 411 18.28 10.08 30.17
C LYS A 411 18.25 8.57 30.43
N ALA A 412 19.06 7.81 29.71
CA ALA A 412 19.14 6.36 29.87
C ALA A 412 19.92 6.00 31.15
N ASP A 413 19.30 5.23 32.04
CA ASP A 413 19.97 4.67 33.21
C ASP A 413 20.87 3.51 32.77
N VAL A 414 22.18 3.69 32.94
CA VAL A 414 23.22 2.72 32.56
C VAL A 414 23.34 1.54 33.52
N ASN A 415 22.71 1.60 34.70
CA ASN A 415 22.86 0.65 35.79
C ASN A 415 21.57 -0.14 36.09
N THR A 416 20.61 -0.17 35.15
CA THR A 416 19.37 -0.92 35.32
C THR A 416 19.63 -2.41 35.47
N ILE A 417 19.16 -3.04 36.55
CA ILE A 417 19.31 -4.48 36.78
C ILE A 417 18.00 -5.19 36.43
N GLU A 418 18.02 -6.15 35.50
CA GLU A 418 16.84 -6.98 35.17
C GLU A 418 16.60 -8.09 36.21
N LYS A 419 15.33 -8.46 36.42
CA LYS A 419 14.91 -9.34 37.52
C LYS A 419 15.26 -10.81 37.38
N TYR A 420 15.49 -11.32 36.16
CA TYR A 420 15.66 -12.75 35.88
C TYR A 420 17.09 -13.22 36.14
N HIS A 421 18.09 -12.57 35.56
CA HIS A 421 19.50 -12.93 35.71
C HIS A 421 20.28 -11.90 36.53
N GLY A 422 19.69 -10.78 36.95
CA GLY A 422 20.40 -9.73 37.69
C GLY A 422 21.47 -9.03 36.87
N ARG A 423 21.33 -8.96 35.55
CA ARG A 423 22.34 -8.37 34.65
C ARG A 423 22.07 -6.89 34.42
N THR A 424 23.15 -6.10 34.37
CA THR A 424 23.13 -4.69 33.91
C THR A 424 23.29 -4.61 32.38
N PRO A 425 23.04 -3.47 31.73
CA PRO A 425 23.39 -3.26 30.33
C PRO A 425 24.85 -3.62 30.03
N LEU A 426 25.78 -3.26 30.92
CA LEU A 426 27.19 -3.60 30.80
C LEU A 426 27.41 -5.13 30.89
N SER A 427 26.76 -5.83 31.83
CA SER A 427 26.83 -7.30 31.90
C SER A 427 26.35 -7.98 30.61
N TRP A 428 25.29 -7.47 29.97
CA TRP A 428 24.81 -8.01 28.69
C TRP A 428 25.84 -7.86 27.57
N THR A 429 26.60 -6.75 27.50
CA THR A 429 27.67 -6.61 26.50
C THR A 429 28.76 -7.66 26.67
N ALA A 430 29.13 -8.02 27.91
CA ALA A 430 30.14 -9.04 28.16
C ALA A 430 29.60 -10.45 27.90
N PHE A 431 28.33 -10.70 28.26
CA PHE A 431 27.67 -11.98 28.05
C PHE A 431 27.50 -12.29 26.55
N ASP A 432 26.99 -11.34 25.77
CA ASP A 432 26.72 -11.51 24.33
C ASP A 432 27.93 -11.14 23.43
N ARG A 433 29.07 -10.78 24.03
CA ARG A 433 30.38 -10.55 23.37
C ARG A 433 30.48 -9.27 22.52
N HIS A 434 29.80 -8.21 22.92
CA HIS A 434 29.79 -6.91 22.26
C HIS A 434 30.83 -5.93 22.84
N GLN A 435 32.12 -6.24 22.67
CA GLN A 435 33.23 -5.52 23.32
C GLN A 435 33.32 -4.02 22.98
N GLU A 436 32.92 -3.59 21.77
CA GLU A 436 32.95 -2.15 21.44
C GLU A 436 31.86 -1.37 22.19
N ILE A 437 30.70 -1.99 22.41
CA ILE A 437 29.63 -1.39 23.23
C ILE A 437 30.06 -1.35 24.69
N MET A 438 30.69 -2.43 25.15
CA MET A 438 31.27 -2.52 26.49
C MET A 438 32.23 -1.35 26.76
N LYS A 439 33.15 -1.07 25.83
CA LYS A 439 34.07 0.08 25.91
C LYS A 439 33.34 1.42 25.96
N VAL A 440 32.28 1.59 25.16
CA VAL A 440 31.46 2.81 25.19
C VAL A 440 30.81 3.00 26.56
N LEU A 441 30.21 1.95 27.14
CA LEU A 441 29.60 2.02 28.47
C LEU A 441 30.63 2.31 29.57
N ILE A 442 31.79 1.66 29.53
CA ILE A 442 32.89 1.92 30.49
C ILE A 442 33.34 3.39 30.39
N ALA A 443 33.50 3.90 29.17
CA ALA A 443 33.93 5.28 28.92
C ALA A 443 32.93 6.34 29.43
N THR A 444 31.67 5.99 29.69
CA THR A 444 30.72 6.91 30.35
C THR A 444 31.14 7.25 31.78
N GLY A 445 31.92 6.39 32.44
CA GLY A 445 32.34 6.52 33.83
C GLY A 445 31.21 6.34 34.87
N GLN A 446 29.98 6.09 34.42
CA GLN A 446 28.79 5.96 35.27
C GLN A 446 28.37 4.49 35.49
N ALA A 447 28.84 3.58 34.65
CA ALA A 447 28.50 2.16 34.73
C ALA A 447 29.08 1.51 36.00
N ASP A 448 28.26 0.73 36.70
CA ASP A 448 28.67 -0.12 37.81
C ASP A 448 29.43 -1.34 37.26
N LEU A 449 30.74 -1.35 37.51
CA LEU A 449 31.66 -2.39 37.04
C LEU A 449 31.66 -3.63 37.96
N GLU A 450 31.14 -3.51 39.18
CA GLU A 450 31.15 -4.57 40.20
C GLU A 450 29.77 -5.20 40.41
N ALA A 451 28.77 -4.82 39.61
CA ALA A 451 27.47 -5.46 39.58
C ALA A 451 27.59 -6.97 39.33
N ARG A 452 26.83 -7.76 40.10
CA ARG A 452 26.87 -9.23 40.09
C ARG A 452 25.57 -9.81 39.58
N ASP A 453 25.67 -10.80 38.68
CA ASP A 453 24.50 -11.55 38.25
C ASP A 453 23.92 -12.43 39.38
N ARG A 454 22.67 -12.84 39.21
CA ARG A 454 21.92 -13.67 40.15
C ARG A 454 22.19 -15.16 39.99
N GLU A 455 22.80 -15.61 38.91
CA GLU A 455 23.02 -17.03 38.63
C GLU A 455 24.22 -17.52 39.44
N GLU A 456 25.38 -16.95 39.14
CA GLU A 456 26.68 -17.38 39.64
C GLU A 456 27.34 -16.30 40.49
N GLY A 457 26.82 -15.06 40.51
CA GLY A 457 27.44 -13.94 41.22
C GLY A 457 28.67 -13.39 40.50
N ARG A 458 28.75 -13.59 39.17
CA ARG A 458 29.87 -13.13 38.36
C ARG A 458 29.75 -11.62 38.08
N THR A 459 30.89 -10.95 38.08
CA THR A 459 31.03 -9.56 37.63
C THR A 459 31.18 -9.49 36.12
N VAL A 460 31.10 -8.27 35.56
CA VAL A 460 31.37 -8.05 34.14
C VAL A 460 32.79 -8.51 33.74
N LEU A 461 33.79 -8.33 34.62
CA LEU A 461 35.17 -8.78 34.36
C LEU A 461 35.25 -10.30 34.22
N SER A 462 34.53 -11.05 35.07
CA SER A 462 34.47 -12.52 34.97
C SER A 462 33.83 -13.00 33.67
N TRP A 463 32.76 -12.35 33.21
CA TRP A 463 32.14 -12.64 31.92
C TRP A 463 33.07 -12.30 30.75
N ALA A 464 33.69 -11.11 30.76
CA ALA A 464 34.59 -10.68 29.70
C ALA A 464 35.84 -11.57 29.59
N ALA A 465 36.42 -11.96 30.72
CA ALA A 465 37.54 -12.89 30.79
C ALA A 465 37.15 -14.29 30.28
N GLY A 466 36.03 -14.83 30.76
CA GLY A 466 35.52 -16.14 30.35
C GLY A 466 35.05 -16.22 28.90
N ASN A 467 34.79 -15.08 28.24
CA ASN A 467 34.44 -15.00 26.82
C ASN A 467 35.59 -14.53 25.92
N GLY A 468 36.78 -14.26 26.48
CA GLY A 468 37.97 -13.86 25.73
C GLY A 468 37.90 -12.44 25.15
N LEU A 469 37.15 -11.53 25.76
CA LEU A 469 36.98 -10.15 25.31
C LEU A 469 38.19 -9.29 25.68
N GLU A 470 39.33 -9.51 25.03
CA GLU A 470 40.62 -8.89 25.37
C GLU A 470 40.53 -7.36 25.50
N ALA A 471 39.94 -6.68 24.51
CA ALA A 471 39.82 -5.23 24.53
C ALA A 471 38.87 -4.73 25.64
N GLY A 472 37.84 -5.52 25.97
CA GLY A 472 36.93 -5.23 27.07
C GLY A 472 37.57 -5.42 28.44
N VAL A 473 38.33 -6.50 28.63
CA VAL A 473 39.12 -6.76 29.85
C VAL A 473 40.14 -5.65 30.06
N ARG A 474 40.89 -5.28 29.02
CA ARG A 474 41.85 -4.17 29.09
C ARG A 474 41.16 -2.86 29.51
N ALA A 475 40.05 -2.51 28.86
CA ALA A 475 39.30 -1.29 29.18
C ALA A 475 38.77 -1.28 30.63
N LEU A 476 38.35 -2.43 31.17
CA LEU A 476 37.96 -2.54 32.59
C LEU A 476 39.14 -2.33 33.53
N LEU A 477 40.28 -2.96 33.26
CA LEU A 477 41.49 -2.87 34.09
C LEU A 477 42.05 -1.43 34.09
N GLU A 478 42.07 -0.76 32.94
CA GLU A 478 42.51 0.63 32.79
C GLU A 478 41.69 1.63 33.65
N THR A 479 40.47 1.28 34.07
CA THR A 479 39.70 2.13 34.99
C THR A 479 40.30 2.20 36.40
N GLY A 480 41.07 1.18 36.81
CA GLY A 480 41.60 1.04 38.18
C GLY A 480 40.52 0.84 39.26
N LYS A 481 39.25 0.61 38.87
CA LYS A 481 38.10 0.51 39.80
C LYS A 481 37.58 -0.91 40.00
N VAL A 482 38.08 -1.87 39.23
CA VAL A 482 37.61 -3.27 39.24
C VAL A 482 38.42 -4.13 40.20
N ASP A 483 37.74 -5.01 40.92
CA ASP A 483 38.39 -6.06 41.71
C ASP A 483 38.76 -7.24 40.78
N VAL A 484 40.03 -7.28 40.38
CA VAL A 484 40.59 -8.31 39.49
C VAL A 484 40.46 -9.72 40.07
N ASN A 485 40.39 -9.85 41.39
CA ASN A 485 40.28 -11.11 42.13
C ASN A 485 38.86 -11.41 42.63
N SER A 486 37.86 -10.67 42.16
CA SER A 486 36.47 -10.82 42.56
C SER A 486 35.97 -12.25 42.35
N LYS A 487 35.49 -12.89 43.43
CA LYS A 487 35.06 -14.29 43.40
C LYS A 487 33.56 -14.40 43.16
N ASP A 488 33.17 -15.32 42.28
CA ASP A 488 31.78 -15.75 42.12
C ASP A 488 31.34 -16.68 43.28
N ARG A 489 30.09 -17.14 43.27
CA ARG A 489 29.52 -18.02 44.32
C ARG A 489 30.24 -19.35 44.46
N ASN A 490 30.87 -19.82 43.40
CA ASN A 490 31.68 -21.04 43.36
C ASN A 490 33.16 -20.75 43.63
N ARG A 491 33.49 -19.55 44.14
CA ARG A 491 34.83 -19.06 44.45
C ARG A 491 35.76 -18.96 43.24
N ARG A 492 35.21 -18.94 42.02
CA ARG A 492 35.99 -18.78 40.78
C ARG A 492 36.27 -17.31 40.53
N THR A 493 37.49 -16.99 40.10
CA THR A 493 37.94 -15.64 39.75
C THR A 493 37.81 -15.38 38.23
N PRO A 494 37.93 -14.13 37.75
CA PRO A 494 38.05 -13.85 36.33
C PRO A 494 39.17 -14.66 35.65
N LEU A 495 40.33 -14.80 36.32
CA LEU A 495 41.47 -15.58 35.82
C LEU A 495 41.11 -17.07 35.66
N PHE A 496 40.40 -17.65 36.63
CA PHE A 496 39.90 -19.03 36.50
C PHE A 496 39.06 -19.19 35.24
N TRP A 497 38.16 -18.26 34.97
CA TRP A 497 37.28 -18.33 33.81
C TRP A 497 38.00 -18.16 32.47
N ALA A 498 38.97 -17.25 32.40
CA ALA A 498 39.82 -17.11 31.21
C ALA A 498 40.59 -18.41 30.91
N LEU A 499 41.23 -19.01 31.92
CA LEU A 499 42.00 -20.24 31.77
C LEU A 499 41.12 -21.44 31.46
N SER A 500 39.99 -21.61 32.18
CA SER A 500 39.06 -22.73 32.00
C SER A 500 38.45 -22.77 30.60
N ASN A 501 38.28 -21.61 29.96
CA ASN A 501 37.73 -21.50 28.61
C ASN A 501 38.81 -21.34 27.52
N GLY A 502 40.09 -21.39 27.88
CA GLY A 502 41.22 -21.35 26.95
C GLY A 502 41.57 -19.97 26.39
N HIS A 503 41.15 -18.89 27.04
CA HIS A 503 41.40 -17.51 26.59
C HIS A 503 42.73 -16.97 27.16
N GLN A 504 43.83 -17.40 26.55
CA GLN A 504 45.21 -17.09 27.00
C GLN A 504 45.50 -15.58 27.09
N ASN A 505 45.13 -14.78 26.09
CA ASN A 505 45.41 -13.34 26.10
C ASN A 505 44.73 -12.63 27.28
N THR A 506 43.46 -12.94 27.56
CA THR A 506 42.77 -12.38 28.72
C THR A 506 43.34 -12.89 30.04
N ALA A 507 43.82 -14.13 30.09
CA ALA A 507 44.49 -14.66 31.28
C ALA A 507 45.79 -13.91 31.57
N LEU A 508 46.62 -13.68 30.55
CA LEU A 508 47.86 -12.89 30.65
C LEU A 508 47.58 -11.46 31.16
N LEU A 509 46.56 -10.77 30.62
CA LEU A 509 46.19 -9.44 31.09
C LEU A 509 45.79 -9.41 32.56
N LEU A 510 45.10 -10.46 33.03
CA LEU A 510 44.70 -10.58 34.43
C LEU A 510 45.91 -10.92 35.33
N GLU A 511 46.83 -11.78 34.88
CA GLU A 511 48.06 -12.09 35.62
C GLU A 511 48.97 -10.86 35.78
N GLU A 512 49.13 -10.07 34.71
CA GLU A 512 49.86 -8.81 34.73
C GLU A 512 49.22 -7.84 35.74
N ALA A 513 47.89 -7.67 35.71
CA ALA A 513 47.17 -6.80 36.63
C ALA A 513 47.17 -7.28 38.09
N LEU A 514 47.45 -8.56 38.35
CA LEU A 514 47.61 -9.12 39.70
C LEU A 514 49.03 -9.01 40.24
N SER A 515 50.01 -8.84 39.36
CA SER A 515 51.44 -8.83 39.69
C SER A 515 52.00 -7.41 39.90
N GLY A 516 51.33 -6.39 39.36
CA GLY A 516 51.62 -4.98 39.59
C GLY A 516 50.84 -4.43 40.77
#